data_AF-A0A1K1R6M0-F1
#
_entry.id   AF-A0A1K1R6M0-F1
#
_cell.length_a   1.000
_cell.length_b   1.000
_cell.length_c   1.000
_cell.angle_alpha   90.00
_cell.angle_beta   90.00
_cell.angle_gamma   90.00
#
_symmetry.space_group_name_H-M   'P 1'
#
loop_
_entity.id
_entity.type
_entity.pdbx_description
1 polymer ?
#
loop_
_entity_poly.entity_id
_entity_poly.type
_entity_poly.pdbx_seq_one_letter_code
_entity_poly.pdbx_strand_id
1 'polypeptide(L)'
;MHHRFPVIAWMVATVSPPDMGSLNCANEHFVAGERQLPTYVEAIAQCAEEERGMTHPKTGEYELQRSCYDASPPGVHGEWRYGRISLDVIERRSGDAYTFETLWMCKPL
;
A
#
# COMPACT_ATOMS: atom_id res chain seq x y z
N MET A 1 -44.67 -30.01 24.60
CA MET A 1 -43.25 -29.62 24.64
C MET A 1 -42.92 -28.89 23.33
N HIS A 2 -42.94 -27.56 23.33
CA HIS A 2 -42.62 -26.74 22.16
C HIS A 2 -41.27 -26.08 22.37
N HIS A 3 -40.22 -26.61 21.74
CA HIS A 3 -38.91 -25.95 21.70
C HIS A 3 -38.91 -24.88 20.62
N ARG A 4 -38.88 -23.62 21.05
CA ARG A 4 -38.57 -22.46 20.23
C ARG A 4 -37.06 -22.44 19.98
N PHE A 5 -36.64 -22.61 18.73
CA PHE A 5 -35.26 -22.37 18.30
C PHE A 5 -35.08 -20.85 18.04
N PRO A 6 -34.10 -20.18 18.65
CA PRO A 6 -33.77 -18.81 18.29
C PRO A 6 -32.95 -18.82 17.00
N VAL A 7 -33.46 -18.16 15.96
CA VAL A 7 -32.72 -17.85 14.73
C VAL A 7 -31.72 -16.75 15.08
N ILE A 8 -30.44 -17.09 15.12
CA ILE A 8 -29.34 -16.15 15.31
C ILE A 8 -29.12 -15.43 13.97
N ALA A 9 -29.57 -14.18 13.90
CA ALA A 9 -29.31 -13.29 12.78
C ALA A 9 -27.83 -12.89 12.79
N TRP A 10 -27.07 -13.36 11.80
CA TRP A 10 -25.70 -12.91 11.56
C TRP A 10 -25.75 -11.51 10.95
N MET A 11 -25.42 -10.49 11.74
CA MET A 11 -25.12 -9.16 11.20
C MET A 11 -23.79 -9.25 10.45
N VAL A 12 -23.86 -9.35 9.13
CA VAL A 12 -22.69 -9.09 8.28
C VAL A 12 -22.44 -7.58 8.40
N ALA A 13 -21.47 -7.20 9.22
CA ALA A 13 -20.97 -5.83 9.24
C ALA A 13 -20.40 -5.55 7.85
N THR A 14 -21.16 -4.81 7.04
CA THR A 14 -20.66 -4.23 5.79
C THR A 14 -19.62 -3.19 6.17
N VAL A 15 -18.36 -3.60 6.24
CA VAL A 15 -17.24 -2.67 6.26
C VAL A 15 -17.26 -1.98 4.89
N SER A 16 -17.78 -0.76 4.85
CA SER A 16 -17.59 0.12 3.70
C SER A 16 -16.09 0.14 3.40
N PRO A 17 -15.66 -0.08 2.14
CA PRO A 17 -14.28 0.19 1.77
C PRO A 17 -13.97 1.63 2.23
N PRO A 18 -12.85 1.88 2.91
CA PRO A 18 -12.44 3.25 3.15
C PRO A 18 -12.44 3.93 1.78
N ASP A 19 -13.10 5.09 1.69
CA ASP A 19 -12.93 5.98 0.55
C ASP A 19 -11.42 6.16 0.39
N MET A 20 -10.84 5.52 -0.63
CA MET A 20 -9.58 5.94 -1.22
C MET A 20 -9.89 7.27 -1.90
N GLY A 21 -10.23 8.29 -1.10
CA GLY A 21 -10.21 9.66 -1.54
C GLY A 21 -8.80 9.85 -2.06
N SER A 22 -8.69 9.93 -3.38
CA SER A 22 -7.45 10.16 -4.11
C SER A 22 -6.68 11.21 -3.31
N LEU A 23 -5.54 10.82 -2.74
CA LEU A 23 -4.66 11.72 -2.03
C LEU A 23 -4.34 12.87 -2.99
N ASN A 24 -5.04 13.99 -2.82
CA ASN A 24 -4.86 15.15 -3.66
C ASN A 24 -3.65 15.90 -3.11
N CYS A 25 -2.48 15.52 -3.60
CA CYS A 25 -1.19 16.01 -3.13
C CYS A 25 -0.72 17.17 -4.00
N ALA A 26 -0.14 18.20 -3.37
CA ALA A 26 0.70 19.15 -4.06
C ALA A 26 1.99 18.46 -4.54
N ASN A 27 2.65 19.05 -5.55
CA ASN A 27 3.94 18.58 -6.06
C ASN A 27 5.14 19.02 -5.19
N GLU A 28 4.88 19.49 -3.96
CA GLU A 28 5.92 19.88 -3.03
C GLU A 28 6.50 18.65 -2.33
N HIS A 29 7.83 18.59 -2.24
CA HIS A 29 8.52 17.51 -1.54
C HIS A 29 8.84 17.91 -0.11
N PHE A 30 8.65 16.96 0.81
CA PHE A 30 9.14 17.11 2.16
C PHE A 30 10.66 16.94 2.20
N VAL A 31 11.36 17.87 2.86
CA VAL A 31 12.82 17.86 3.00
C VAL A 31 13.19 17.80 4.49
N ALA A 32 13.98 16.80 4.87
CA ALA A 32 14.54 16.64 6.21
C ALA A 32 16.06 16.46 6.13
N GLY A 33 16.81 17.53 6.45
CA GLY A 33 18.25 17.56 6.25
C GLY A 33 18.58 17.45 4.76
N GLU A 34 19.41 16.48 4.38
CA GLU A 34 19.75 16.18 2.99
C GLU A 34 18.77 15.21 2.30
N ARG A 35 17.76 14.72 3.03
CA ARG A 35 16.80 13.75 2.49
C ARG A 35 15.56 14.46 1.98
N GLN A 36 15.25 14.22 0.72
CA GLN A 36 13.98 14.57 0.09
C GLN A 36 13.15 13.29 -0.04
N LEU A 37 11.92 13.31 0.47
CA LEU A 37 10.99 12.18 0.30
C LEU A 37 10.19 12.35 -0.98
N PRO A 38 9.89 11.25 -1.69
CA PRO A 38 9.04 11.30 -2.88
C PRO A 38 7.60 11.66 -2.47
N THR A 39 6.90 12.31 -3.41
CA THR A 39 5.45 12.45 -3.36
C THR A 39 4.76 11.09 -3.49
N TYR A 40 3.46 11.03 -3.23
CA TYR A 40 2.67 9.79 -3.40
C TYR A 40 2.76 9.22 -4.82
N VAL A 41 2.63 10.08 -5.83
CA VAL A 41 2.66 9.69 -7.25
C VAL A 41 4.04 9.15 -7.63
N GLU A 42 5.11 9.79 -7.16
CA GLU A 42 6.47 9.33 -7.42
C GLU A 42 6.76 7.99 -6.74
N ALA A 43 6.27 7.77 -5.52
CA ALA A 43 6.45 6.49 -4.83
C ALA A 43 5.68 5.35 -5.50
N ILE A 44 4.46 5.58 -5.99
CA ILE A 44 3.71 4.61 -6.80
C ILE A 44 4.46 4.32 -8.10
N ALA A 45 4.96 5.35 -8.79
CA ALA A 45 5.70 5.19 -10.04
C ALA A 45 6.99 4.40 -9.81
N GLN A 46 7.75 4.72 -8.76
CA GLN A 46 8.94 3.99 -8.37
C GLN A 46 8.62 2.52 -8.08
N CYS A 47 7.58 2.24 -7.31
CA CYS A 47 7.15 0.86 -7.04
C CYS A 47 6.82 0.10 -8.32
N ALA A 48 6.14 0.72 -9.30
CA ALA A 48 5.80 0.08 -10.56
C ALA A 48 7.03 -0.22 -11.44
N GLU A 49 8.06 0.63 -11.40
CA GLU A 49 9.36 0.36 -12.04
C GLU A 49 10.05 -0.84 -11.39
N GLU A 50 10.14 -0.85 -10.06
CA GLU A 50 10.75 -1.93 -9.27
C GLU A 50 10.01 -3.25 -9.47
N GLU A 51 8.68 -3.25 -9.41
CA GLU A 51 7.83 -4.43 -9.67
C GLU A 51 8.18 -5.05 -11.02
N ARG A 52 8.22 -4.24 -12.08
CA ARG A 52 8.50 -4.73 -13.43
C ARG A 52 9.90 -5.32 -13.54
N GLY A 53 10.89 -4.73 -12.88
CA GLY A 53 12.25 -5.27 -12.84
C GLY A 53 12.33 -6.60 -12.10
N MET A 54 11.73 -6.66 -10.90
CA MET A 54 11.81 -7.81 -10.00
C MET A 54 10.99 -9.01 -10.47
N THR A 55 9.86 -8.77 -11.14
CA THR A 55 8.90 -9.81 -11.52
C THR A 55 8.92 -10.18 -13.00
N HIS A 56 9.89 -9.65 -13.77
CA HIS A 56 10.02 -9.95 -15.19
C HIS A 56 10.08 -11.48 -15.44
N PRO A 57 9.27 -12.06 -16.34
CA PRO A 57 9.13 -13.52 -16.45
C PRO A 57 10.40 -14.30 -16.77
N LYS A 58 11.40 -13.64 -17.38
CA LYS A 58 12.66 -14.30 -17.82
C LYS A 58 13.88 -13.93 -16.98
N THR A 59 13.86 -12.77 -16.34
CA THR A 59 15.07 -12.19 -15.70
C THR A 59 14.80 -11.71 -14.29
N GLY A 60 13.54 -11.68 -13.85
CA GLY A 60 13.15 -11.34 -12.50
C GLY A 60 13.34 -12.55 -11.59
N GLU A 61 13.88 -12.31 -10.40
CA GLU A 61 14.09 -13.35 -9.39
C GLU A 61 12.80 -13.65 -8.60
N TYR A 62 11.74 -12.87 -8.81
CA TYR A 62 10.52 -12.93 -8.03
C TYR A 62 9.26 -13.22 -8.85
N GLU A 63 8.24 -13.74 -8.17
CA GLU A 63 6.84 -13.79 -8.59
C GLU A 63 6.03 -12.73 -7.86
N LEU A 64 5.15 -12.05 -8.60
CA LEU A 64 4.28 -11.03 -8.03
C LEU A 64 3.21 -11.67 -7.15
N GLN A 65 3.10 -11.22 -5.90
CA GLN A 65 2.02 -11.63 -5.00
C GLN A 65 1.00 -10.50 -4.80
N ARG A 66 1.45 -9.27 -4.57
CA ARG A 66 0.58 -8.10 -4.44
C ARG A 66 1.26 -6.84 -4.97
N SER A 67 0.64 -6.24 -5.99
CA SER A 67 1.14 -5.04 -6.64
C SER A 67 0.93 -3.78 -5.81
N CYS A 68 1.95 -2.93 -5.80
CA CYS A 68 2.02 -1.55 -5.30
C CYS A 68 0.75 -1.03 -4.60
N TYR A 69 0.66 -1.26 -3.29
CA TYR A 69 -0.52 -0.92 -2.49
C TYR A 69 -0.17 -0.06 -1.30
N ASP A 70 -1.12 0.72 -0.80
CA ASP A 70 -0.98 1.43 0.46
C ASP A 70 -0.87 0.44 1.63
N ALA A 71 0.31 0.40 2.26
CA ALA A 71 0.61 -0.53 3.37
C ALA A 71 -0.31 -0.31 4.58
N SER A 72 -0.72 0.93 4.78
CA SER A 72 -1.54 1.38 5.90
C SER A 72 -2.22 2.70 5.55
N PRO A 73 -3.31 3.08 6.26
CA PRO A 73 -3.85 4.43 6.17
C PRO A 73 -2.76 5.50 6.37
N PRO A 74 -2.79 6.61 5.62
CA PRO A 74 -1.77 7.66 5.75
C PRO A 74 -1.77 8.33 7.12
N GLY A 75 -0.58 8.55 7.67
CA GLY A 75 -0.35 9.36 8.86
C GLY A 75 -0.28 10.86 8.56
N VAL A 76 -0.07 11.65 9.62
CA VAL A 76 0.02 13.13 9.57
C VAL A 76 1.29 13.59 10.29
N HIS A 77 2.01 14.54 9.70
CA HIS A 77 3.16 15.22 10.28
C HIS A 77 3.08 16.72 9.98
N GLY A 78 2.62 17.51 10.95
CA GLY A 78 2.29 18.92 10.70
C GLY A 78 1.22 19.04 9.62
N GLU A 79 1.50 19.84 8.59
CA GLU A 79 0.61 20.01 7.43
C GLU A 79 0.75 18.89 6.38
N TRP A 80 1.62 17.91 6.61
CA TRP A 80 1.94 16.86 5.64
C TRP A 80 1.22 15.55 5.95
N ARG A 81 0.92 14.79 4.89
CA ARG A 81 0.50 13.39 4.99
C ARG A 81 1.66 12.49 4.54
N TYR A 82 1.79 11.34 5.18
CA TYR A 82 2.82 10.37 4.85
C TYR A 82 2.27 8.95 4.86
N GLY A 83 2.92 8.05 4.13
CA GLY A 83 2.55 6.65 4.09
C GLY A 83 3.63 5.78 3.47
N ARG A 84 3.27 4.54 3.19
CA ARG A 84 4.15 3.56 2.53
C ARG A 84 3.39 2.89 1.39
N ILE A 85 4.07 2.77 0.26
CA ILE A 85 3.67 1.85 -0.82
C ILE A 85 4.43 0.55 -0.60
N SER A 86 3.71 -0.56 -0.56
CA SER A 86 4.28 -1.91 -0.41
C SER A 86 4.09 -2.72 -1.68
N LEU A 87 5.03 -3.62 -1.93
CA LEU A 87 5.02 -4.61 -2.99
C LEU A 87 5.38 -5.96 -2.37
N ASP A 88 4.45 -6.91 -2.44
CA ASP A 88 4.68 -8.27 -1.94
C ASP A 88 5.06 -9.19 -3.09
N VAL A 89 6.11 -9.97 -2.90
CA VAL A 89 6.64 -10.90 -3.89
C VAL A 89 7.13 -12.20 -3.24
N ILE A 90 7.23 -13.25 -4.04
CA ILE A 90 7.79 -14.54 -3.64
C ILE A 90 9.06 -14.80 -4.45
N GLU A 91 10.19 -15.09 -3.82
CA GLU A 91 11.42 -15.43 -4.53
C GLU A 91 11.28 -16.79 -5.21
N ARG A 92 11.56 -16.86 -6.50
CA ARG A 92 11.35 -18.07 -7.34
C ARG A 92 12.16 -19.28 -6.89
N ARG A 93 13.33 -19.05 -6.28
CA ARG A 93 14.28 -20.13 -5.97
C ARG A 93 13.99 -20.78 -4.62
N SER A 94 13.75 -19.97 -3.59
CA SER A 94 13.49 -20.43 -2.23
C SER A 94 12.00 -20.66 -1.96
N GLY A 95 11.12 -19.89 -2.62
CA GLY A 95 9.72 -19.77 -2.23
C GLY A 95 9.48 -18.81 -1.06
N ASP A 96 10.50 -18.05 -0.64
CA ASP A 96 10.39 -17.11 0.48
C ASP A 96 9.61 -15.85 0.09
N ALA A 97 8.75 -15.39 0.99
CA ALA A 97 7.97 -14.18 0.81
C ALA A 97 8.73 -12.93 1.29
N TYR A 98 8.67 -11.87 0.49
CA TYR A 98 9.29 -10.58 0.78
C TYR A 98 8.29 -9.45 0.55
N THR A 99 8.41 -8.40 1.37
CA THR A 99 7.71 -7.13 1.17
C THR A 99 8.75 -6.04 0.98
N PHE A 100 8.68 -5.34 -0.16
CA PHE A 100 9.45 -4.14 -0.44
C PHE A 100 8.58 -2.92 -0.14
N GLU A 101 9.13 -1.89 0.50
CA GLU A 101 8.39 -0.70 0.88
C GLU A 101 9.10 0.58 0.43
N THR A 102 8.33 1.53 -0.09
CA THR A 102 8.77 2.90 -0.38
C THR A 102 7.97 3.89 0.47
N LEU A 103 8.68 4.75 1.21
CA LEU A 103 8.08 5.84 1.98
C LEU A 103 7.71 7.01 1.06
N TRP A 104 6.58 7.64 1.32
CA TRP A 104 6.17 8.86 0.63
C TRP A 104 5.67 9.90 1.61
N MET A 105 5.75 11.16 1.21
CA MET A 105 5.22 12.28 1.97
C MET A 105 4.76 13.38 1.02
N CYS A 106 3.59 13.94 1.26
CA CYS A 106 3.04 15.01 0.44
C CYS A 106 2.24 16.01 1.27
N LYS A 107 2.20 17.26 0.80
CA LYS A 107 1.30 18.28 1.35
C LYS A 107 -0.07 18.13 0.67
N PRO A 108 -1.19 17.97 1.42
CA PRO A 108 -2.52 17.98 0.84
C PRO A 108 -2.83 19.32 0.16
N LEU A 109 -3.61 19.27 -0.92
CA LEU A 109 -4.21 20.45 -1.56
C LEU A 109 -5.46 20.92 -0.82
#